data_AF-A0A962QTN1-F1
#
_entry.id   AF-A0A962QTN1-F1
#
_cell.length_a   1.000
_cell.length_b   1.000
_cell.length_c   1.000
_cell.angle_alpha   90.00
_cell.angle_beta   90.00
_cell.angle_gamma   90.00
#
_symmetry.space_group_name_H-M   'P 1'
#
loop_
_entity.id
_entity.type
_entity.pdbx_description
1 polymer ?
#
loop_
_entity_poly.entity_id
_entity_poly.type
_entity_poly.pdbx_seq_one_letter_code
_entity_poly.pdbx_strand_id
1 'polypeptide(L)'
;QVSVNQSFEAVIRACAAPRGGEAGTWLVAEMIESYVSLHRAGHAHSIEVWRDDELVGGLYGIQLGQMFFGESMFSRATDASKTALVLLDEIAATQPLRLIDCQVYTDHLASLGARELGRDQFRREMASAVAADAAALSPRPRYDAAKLAGAR
;
A
#
# COMPACT_ATOMS: atom_id res chain seq x y z
N GLN A 1 4.09 5.12 -15.01
CA GLN A 1 5.10 5.56 -14.02
C GLN A 1 4.63 5.18 -12.63
N VAL A 2 5.53 5.14 -11.66
CA VAL A 2 5.25 4.87 -10.24
C VAL A 2 5.93 5.88 -9.35
N SER A 3 5.39 6.14 -8.16
CA SER A 3 6.02 6.97 -7.13
C SER A 3 5.68 6.49 -5.72
N VAL A 4 6.33 7.10 -4.72
CA VAL A 4 6.09 6.83 -3.30
C VAL A 4 5.86 8.16 -2.58
N ASN A 5 4.80 8.25 -1.79
CA ASN A 5 4.47 9.40 -0.96
C ASN A 5 4.39 10.73 -1.73
N GLN A 6 3.96 10.70 -3.00
CA GLN A 6 3.76 11.92 -3.80
C GLN A 6 2.32 12.42 -3.77
N SER A 7 1.35 11.54 -3.52
CA SER A 7 -0.06 11.90 -3.59
C SER A 7 -0.94 11.09 -2.64
N PHE A 8 -0.50 10.97 -1.38
CA PHE A 8 -1.19 10.19 -0.35
C PHE A 8 -2.68 10.51 -0.24
N GLU A 9 -3.02 11.79 -0.16
CA GLU A 9 -4.42 12.23 -0.03
C GLU A 9 -5.25 11.85 -1.28
N ALA A 10 -4.68 11.92 -2.48
CA ALA A 10 -5.38 11.51 -3.69
C ALA A 10 -5.62 9.98 -3.72
N VAL A 11 -4.64 9.19 -3.25
CA VAL A 11 -4.76 7.73 -3.16
C VAL A 11 -5.86 7.33 -2.18
N ILE A 12 -5.85 7.83 -0.94
CA ILE A 12 -6.86 7.45 0.05
C ILE A 12 -8.27 7.90 -0.38
N ARG A 13 -8.41 9.10 -0.98
CA ARG A 13 -9.69 9.56 -1.53
C ARG A 13 -10.16 8.70 -2.70
N ALA A 14 -9.24 8.22 -3.54
CA ALA A 14 -9.58 7.29 -4.62
C ALA A 14 -10.01 5.91 -4.08
N CYS A 15 -9.41 5.43 -2.99
CA CYS A 15 -9.85 4.23 -2.28
C CYS A 15 -11.22 4.41 -1.64
N ALA A 16 -11.53 5.61 -1.14
CA ALA A 16 -12.80 5.94 -0.50
C ALA A 16 -13.98 6.07 -1.48
N ALA A 17 -13.69 6.30 -2.76
CA ALA A 17 -14.70 6.53 -3.79
C ALA A 17 -15.64 5.32 -3.94
N PRO A 18 -16.96 5.54 -4.14
CA PRO A 18 -17.91 4.45 -4.33
C PRO A 18 -17.54 3.55 -5.49
N ARG A 19 -17.68 2.24 -5.30
CA ARG A 19 -17.52 1.24 -6.36
C ARG A 19 -18.92 0.83 -6.78
N GLY A 20 -19.24 1.01 -8.07
CA GLY A 20 -20.51 0.68 -8.73
C GLY A 20 -21.71 0.34 -7.84
N GLY A 21 -22.53 1.34 -7.48
CA GLY A 21 -23.82 1.13 -6.81
C GLY A 21 -23.78 0.90 -5.30
N GLU A 22 -22.61 0.82 -4.66
CA GLU A 22 -22.49 0.63 -3.22
C GLU A 22 -22.61 1.93 -2.41
N ALA A 23 -23.10 1.80 -1.18
CA ALA A 23 -23.24 2.88 -0.20
C ALA A 23 -21.90 3.25 0.44
N GLY A 24 -20.95 3.73 -0.38
CA GLY A 24 -19.65 4.23 0.09
C GLY A 24 -18.76 3.19 0.76
N THR A 25 -17.66 3.64 1.35
CA THR A 25 -16.69 2.81 2.07
C THR A 25 -16.62 3.26 3.54
N TRP A 26 -15.91 2.50 4.38
CA TRP A 26 -15.62 2.92 5.77
C TRP A 26 -14.73 4.17 5.86
N LEU A 27 -14.17 4.63 4.74
CA LEU A 27 -13.32 5.82 4.62
C LEU A 27 -14.16 7.09 4.54
N VAL A 28 -14.81 7.42 5.66
CA VAL A 28 -15.45 8.72 5.87
C VAL A 28 -14.41 9.85 6.02
N ALA A 29 -14.86 11.10 5.96
CA ALA A 29 -13.98 12.27 5.93
C ALA A 29 -13.00 12.32 7.12
N GLU A 30 -13.49 12.01 8.32
CA GLU A 30 -12.70 12.00 9.57
C GLU A 30 -11.60 10.93 9.54
N MET A 31 -11.87 9.78 8.91
CA MET A 31 -10.87 8.73 8.72
C MET A 31 -9.79 9.18 7.75
N ILE A 32 -10.19 9.80 6.63
CA ILE A 32 -9.24 10.33 5.64
C ILE A 32 -8.29 11.34 6.31
N GLU A 33 -8.82 12.29 7.09
CA GLU A 33 -8.02 13.28 7.80
C GLU A 33 -7.06 12.66 8.81
N SER A 34 -7.50 11.63 9.52
CA SER A 34 -6.66 10.87 10.46
C SER A 34 -5.48 10.21 9.75
N TYR A 35 -5.72 9.54 8.62
CA TYR A 35 -4.66 8.92 7.82
C TYR A 35 -3.72 9.94 7.18
N VAL A 36 -4.24 11.08 6.70
CA VAL A 36 -3.41 12.19 6.20
C VAL A 36 -2.51 12.75 7.32
N SER A 37 -3.02 12.82 8.55
CA SER A 37 -2.22 13.22 9.70
C SER A 37 -1.14 12.20 10.04
N LEU A 38 -1.45 10.90 9.99
CA LEU A 38 -0.47 9.82 10.14
C LEU A 38 0.59 9.84 9.02
N HIS A 39 0.21 10.19 7.80
CA HIS A 39 1.14 10.34 6.69
C HIS A 39 2.13 11.48 6.95
N ARG A 40 1.64 12.65 7.39
CA ARG A 40 2.48 13.80 7.77
C ARG A 40 3.42 13.48 8.94
N ALA A 41 3.00 12.60 9.84
CA ALA A 41 3.82 12.09 10.94
C ALA A 41 4.83 11.01 10.53
N GLY A 42 4.82 10.56 9.26
CA GLY A 42 5.74 9.54 8.74
C GLY A 42 5.32 8.10 9.03
N HIS A 43 4.07 7.85 9.41
CA HIS A 43 3.54 6.52 9.71
C HIS A 43 2.71 5.92 8.57
N ALA A 44 1.97 6.74 7.83
CA ALA A 44 1.19 6.26 6.70
C ALA A 44 1.89 6.58 5.38
N HIS A 45 1.82 5.65 4.43
CA HIS A 45 2.51 5.78 3.15
C HIS A 45 1.61 5.37 2.00
N SER A 46 1.88 5.96 0.83
CA SER A 46 1.21 5.66 -0.42
C SER A 46 2.19 5.24 -1.50
N ILE A 47 1.72 4.33 -2.34
CA ILE A 47 2.33 3.99 -3.62
C ILE A 47 1.36 4.43 -4.70
N GLU A 48 1.86 5.20 -5.66
CA GLU A 48 1.04 5.74 -6.74
C GLU A 48 1.43 5.15 -8.09
N VAL A 49 0.44 4.88 -8.93
CA VAL A 49 0.61 4.43 -10.32
C VAL A 49 -0.02 5.45 -11.26
N TRP A 50 0.80 5.94 -12.17
CA TRP A 50 0.47 7.04 -13.07
C TRP A 50 0.49 6.60 -14.52
N ARG A 51 -0.47 7.11 -15.29
CA ARG A 51 -0.42 7.15 -16.75
C ARG A 51 -0.36 8.62 -17.14
N ASP A 52 0.78 9.04 -17.67
CA ASP A 52 1.10 10.45 -17.86
C ASP A 52 0.92 11.23 -16.54
N ASP A 53 -0.03 12.17 -16.49
CA ASP A 53 -0.37 12.94 -15.28
C ASP A 53 -1.56 12.39 -14.50
N GLU A 54 -2.21 11.34 -15.00
CA GLU A 54 -3.38 10.75 -14.37
C GLU A 54 -2.99 9.68 -13.35
N LEU A 55 -3.55 9.79 -12.14
CA LEU A 55 -3.46 8.78 -11.10
C LEU A 55 -4.44 7.63 -11.40
N VAL A 56 -3.91 6.53 -11.94
CA VAL A 56 -4.69 5.38 -12.44
C VAL A 56 -4.73 4.19 -11.48
N GLY A 57 -3.94 4.22 -10.41
CA GLY A 57 -4.00 3.21 -9.35
C GLY A 57 -3.08 3.55 -8.20
N GLY A 58 -3.18 2.77 -7.14
CA GLY A 58 -2.32 2.95 -5.97
C GLY A 58 -2.84 2.18 -4.77
N LEU A 59 -2.01 2.17 -3.73
CA LEU A 59 -2.35 1.63 -2.42
C LEU A 59 -1.83 2.56 -1.34
N TYR A 60 -2.45 2.51 -0.16
CA TYR A 60 -1.91 3.13 1.03
C TYR A 60 -1.93 2.16 2.21
N GLY A 61 -1.09 2.43 3.19
CA GLY A 61 -0.99 1.63 4.39
C GLY A 61 -0.21 2.32 5.50
N ILE A 62 -0.09 1.64 6.63
CA ILE A 62 0.68 2.10 7.80
C ILE A 62 1.96 1.27 7.90
N GLN A 63 3.10 1.92 8.12
CA GLN A 63 4.33 1.26 8.51
C GLN A 63 4.55 1.40 10.02
N LEU A 64 4.75 0.27 10.70
CA LEU A 64 5.24 0.24 12.08
C LEU A 64 6.44 -0.72 12.13
N GLY A 65 7.62 -0.17 12.44
CA GLY A 65 8.86 -0.93 12.39
C GLY A 65 9.04 -1.57 11.00
N GLN A 66 9.33 -2.87 11.00
CA GLN A 66 9.54 -3.67 9.79
C GLN A 66 8.23 -4.26 9.22
N MET A 67 7.06 -3.77 9.63
CA MET A 67 5.77 -4.25 9.14
C MET A 67 5.00 -3.17 8.39
N PHE A 68 4.45 -3.51 7.23
CA PHE A 68 3.54 -2.67 6.47
C PHE A 68 2.12 -3.26 6.51
N PHE A 69 1.16 -2.50 7.00
CA PHE A 69 -0.25 -2.85 7.03
C PHE A 69 -0.93 -2.23 5.82
N GLY A 70 -1.25 -3.04 4.80
CA GLY A 70 -1.95 -2.60 3.61
C GLY A 70 -3.41 -2.35 3.92
N GLU A 71 -3.83 -1.08 3.90
CA GLU A 71 -5.20 -0.69 4.29
C GLU A 71 -6.16 -0.77 3.12
N SER A 72 -5.79 -0.20 1.97
CA SER A 72 -6.63 -0.27 0.78
C SER A 72 -5.85 0.04 -0.49
N MET A 73 -6.44 -0.35 -1.61
CA MET A 73 -5.96 -0.06 -2.94
C MET A 73 -7.12 0.24 -3.88
N PHE A 74 -6.83 0.97 -4.96
CA PHE A 74 -7.76 1.21 -6.05
C PHE A 74 -7.06 0.99 -7.39
N SER A 75 -7.87 0.71 -8.41
CA SER A 75 -7.39 0.52 -9.78
C SER A 75 -8.41 1.08 -10.76
N ARG A 76 -7.94 1.94 -11.68
CA ARG A 76 -8.71 2.52 -12.79
C ARG A 76 -8.18 2.09 -14.16
N ALA A 77 -7.05 1.41 -14.19
CA ALA A 77 -6.46 0.83 -15.38
C ALA A 77 -6.01 -0.61 -15.11
N THR A 78 -5.95 -1.42 -16.16
CA THR A 78 -5.44 -2.79 -16.08
C THR A 78 -4.08 -2.83 -15.36
N ASP A 79 -3.94 -3.76 -14.43
CA ASP A 79 -2.73 -4.00 -13.62
C ASP A 79 -2.22 -2.83 -12.77
N ALA A 80 -2.95 -1.73 -12.61
CA ALA A 80 -2.46 -0.59 -11.85
C ALA A 80 -2.26 -0.92 -10.35
N SER A 81 -3.24 -1.54 -9.69
CA SER A 81 -3.08 -1.98 -8.29
C SER A 81 -2.00 -3.05 -8.13
N LYS A 82 -1.89 -3.98 -9.08
CA LYS A 82 -0.81 -4.99 -9.11
C LYS A 82 0.56 -4.33 -9.20
N THR A 83 0.72 -3.33 -10.06
CA THR A 83 1.97 -2.57 -10.21
C THR A 83 2.34 -1.86 -8.91
N ALA A 84 1.36 -1.31 -8.18
CA ALA A 84 1.60 -0.70 -6.87
C ALA A 84 2.12 -1.71 -5.85
N LEU A 85 1.55 -2.92 -5.82
CA LEU A 85 2.00 -4.03 -4.99
C LEU A 85 3.41 -4.52 -5.33
N VAL A 86 3.74 -4.66 -6.62
CA VAL A 86 5.09 -5.03 -7.08
C VAL A 86 6.13 -4.01 -6.62
N LEU A 87 5.81 -2.71 -6.67
CA LEU A 87 6.70 -1.68 -6.12
C LEU A 87 6.84 -1.82 -4.59
N LEU A 88 5.76 -2.06 -3.86
CA LEU A 88 5.86 -2.26 -2.41
C LEU A 88 6.75 -3.47 -2.06
N ASP A 89 6.65 -4.56 -2.82
CA ASP A 89 7.51 -5.74 -2.68
C ASP A 89 8.99 -5.43 -2.99
N GLU A 90 9.28 -4.67 -4.04
CA GLU A 90 10.65 -4.25 -4.36
C GLU A 90 11.24 -3.31 -3.28
N ILE A 91 10.42 -2.42 -2.72
CA ILE A 91 10.79 -1.61 -1.55
C ILE A 91 11.12 -2.54 -0.38
N ALA A 92 10.31 -3.56 -0.12
CA ALA A 92 10.54 -4.52 0.95
C ALA A 92 11.79 -5.38 0.73
N ALA A 93 12.18 -5.64 -0.51
CA ALA A 93 13.42 -6.33 -0.83
C ALA A 93 14.69 -5.49 -0.57
N THR A 94 14.57 -4.16 -0.57
CA THR A 94 15.70 -3.22 -0.45
C THR A 94 15.75 -2.48 0.89
N GLN A 95 14.69 -2.54 1.68
CA GLN A 95 14.56 -1.92 2.99
C GLN A 95 14.16 -2.97 4.02
N PRO A 96 14.34 -2.72 5.33
CA PRO A 96 13.93 -3.64 6.37
C PRO A 96 12.39 -3.65 6.54
N LEU A 97 11.64 -4.09 5.52
CA LEU A 97 10.24 -4.47 5.64
C LEU A 97 10.14 -5.98 5.50
N ARG A 98 9.75 -6.65 6.58
CA ARG A 98 9.67 -8.11 6.65
C ARG A 98 8.32 -8.65 6.22
N LEU A 99 7.25 -7.92 6.50
CA LEU A 99 5.88 -8.40 6.33
C LEU A 99 4.99 -7.30 5.76
N ILE A 100 4.16 -7.70 4.80
CA ILE A 100 3.05 -6.90 4.29
C ILE A 100 1.77 -7.61 4.74
N ASP A 101 1.04 -7.02 5.68
CA ASP A 101 -0.28 -7.48 6.05
C ASP A 101 -1.28 -7.07 4.98
N CYS A 102 -2.01 -8.06 4.48
CA CYS A 102 -3.04 -7.93 3.47
C CYS A 102 -4.46 -7.93 4.07
N GLN A 103 -4.56 -8.02 5.40
CA GLN A 103 -5.79 -8.06 6.18
C GLN A 103 -6.67 -9.28 5.81
N VAL A 104 -7.53 -9.14 4.81
CA VAL A 104 -8.48 -10.18 4.39
C VAL A 104 -7.95 -10.93 3.19
N TYR A 105 -7.97 -12.27 3.27
CA TYR A 105 -7.62 -13.13 2.15
C TYR A 105 -8.53 -12.85 0.94
N THR A 106 -7.94 -12.77 -0.24
CA THR A 106 -8.65 -12.82 -1.51
C THR A 106 -7.83 -13.64 -2.51
N ASP A 107 -8.50 -14.31 -3.45
CA ASP A 107 -7.80 -15.06 -4.51
C ASP A 107 -6.90 -14.16 -5.37
N HIS A 108 -7.26 -12.89 -5.50
CA HIS A 108 -6.42 -11.89 -6.15
C HIS A 108 -5.08 -11.73 -5.43
N LEU A 109 -5.09 -11.51 -4.11
CA LEU A 109 -3.86 -11.36 -3.32
C LEU A 109 -3.06 -12.67 -3.27
N ALA A 110 -3.74 -13.81 -3.18
CA ALA A 110 -3.09 -15.12 -3.23
C ALA A 110 -2.34 -15.34 -4.55
N SER A 111 -2.92 -14.93 -5.69
CA SER A 111 -2.27 -15.00 -7.00
C SER A 111 -1.02 -14.11 -7.11
N LEU A 112 -0.91 -13.10 -6.24
CA LEU A 112 0.25 -12.22 -6.13
C LEU A 112 1.29 -12.70 -5.09
N GLY A 113 1.06 -13.87 -4.49
CA GLY A 113 1.99 -14.50 -3.54
C GLY A 113 1.63 -14.33 -2.07
N ALA A 114 0.49 -13.69 -1.74
CA ALA A 114 0.00 -13.64 -0.37
C ALA A 114 -0.33 -15.05 0.14
N ARG A 115 -0.09 -15.28 1.44
CA ARG A 115 -0.33 -16.56 2.09
C ARG A 115 -1.04 -16.32 3.41
N GLU A 116 -1.94 -17.22 3.77
CA GLU A 116 -2.55 -17.21 5.08
C GLU A 116 -1.56 -17.69 6.14
N LEU A 117 -1.56 -17.01 7.27
CA LEU A 117 -0.82 -17.42 8.46
C LEU A 117 -1.82 -17.79 9.56
N GLY A 118 -1.54 -18.86 10.29
CA GLY A 118 -2.31 -19.18 11.49
C GLY A 118 -2.24 -18.02 12.48
N ARG A 119 -3.34 -17.71 13.18
CA ARG A 119 -3.45 -16.53 14.05
C ARG A 119 -2.29 -16.36 15.03
N ASP A 120 -1.85 -17.44 15.67
CA ASP A 120 -0.75 -17.37 16.64
C ASP A 120 0.60 -17.12 15.97
N GLN A 121 0.79 -17.65 14.76
CA GLN A 121 1.98 -17.34 13.96
C GLN A 121 1.97 -15.86 13.56
N PHE A 122 0.86 -15.37 12.99
CA PHE A 122 0.72 -13.97 12.62
C PHE A 122 1.01 -13.03 13.81
N ARG A 123 0.44 -13.31 14.99
CA ARG A 123 0.67 -12.49 16.19
C ARG A 123 2.14 -12.44 16.61
N ARG A 124 2.87 -13.54 16.52
CA ARG A 124 4.31 -13.58 16.85
C ARG A 124 5.13 -12.80 15.83
N GLU A 125 4.88 -13.03 14.55
CA GLU A 125 5.56 -12.34 13.44
C GLU A 125 5.30 -10.83 13.49
N MET A 126 4.05 -10.41 13.69
CA MET A 126 3.65 -9.02 13.85
C MET A 126 4.35 -8.37 15.04
N ALA A 127 4.32 -9.00 16.23
CA ALA A 127 4.97 -8.44 17.40
C ALA A 127 6.49 -8.26 17.20
N SER A 128 7.15 -9.22 16.55
CA SER A 128 8.57 -9.13 16.23
C SER A 128 8.88 -8.03 15.21
N ALA A 129 8.08 -7.93 14.15
CA ALA A 129 8.32 -6.97 13.07
C ALA A 129 8.04 -5.53 13.51
N VAL A 130 6.97 -5.29 14.27
CA VAL A 130 6.62 -3.97 14.82
C VAL A 130 7.66 -3.46 15.81
N ALA A 131 8.27 -4.34 16.60
CA ALA A 131 9.31 -3.96 17.57
C ALA A 131 10.69 -3.74 16.94
N ALA A 132 10.90 -4.18 15.70
CA ALA A 132 12.16 -4.03 14.99
C ALA A 132 12.25 -2.66 14.31
N ASP A 133 13.42 -2.03 14.41
CA ASP A 133 13.63 -0.69 13.84
C ASP A 133 13.67 -0.73 12.30
N ALA A 134 13.11 0.31 11.71
CA ALA A 134 13.11 0.58 10.29
C ALA A 134 12.87 2.07 10.05
N ALA A 135 13.62 2.64 9.11
CA ALA A 135 13.29 3.96 8.60
C ALA A 135 11.92 3.94 7.91
N ALA A 136 11.18 5.03 8.06
CA ALA A 136 9.95 5.26 7.32
C ALA A 136 10.22 5.27 5.80
N LEU A 137 9.23 4.82 5.02
CA LEU A 137 9.30 4.85 3.56
C LEU A 137 9.58 6.27 3.06
N SER A 138 10.75 6.43 2.45
CA SER A 138 11.15 7.73 1.91
C SER A 138 10.36 8.08 0.65
N PRO A 139 9.95 9.35 0.46
CA PRO A 139 9.33 9.79 -0.78
C PRO A 139 10.24 9.51 -1.98
N ARG A 140 9.64 9.02 -3.07
CA ARG A 140 10.32 8.78 -4.33
C ARG A 140 9.56 9.52 -5.43
N PRO A 141 10.23 10.34 -6.26
CA PRO A 141 9.58 11.03 -7.38
C PRO A 141 9.04 10.01 -8.40
N ARG A 142 8.26 10.46 -9.39
CA ARG A 142 7.78 9.57 -10.46
C ARG A 142 8.95 8.98 -11.26
N TYR A 143 8.92 7.67 -11.49
CA TYR A 143 9.83 6.97 -12.40
C TYR A 143 9.14 5.88 -13.20
N ASP A 144 9.83 5.37 -14.22
CA ASP A 144 9.29 4.36 -15.11
C ASP A 144 9.04 3.03 -14.39
N ALA A 145 7.82 2.50 -14.50
CA ALA A 145 7.41 1.24 -13.90
C ALA A 145 8.09 0.03 -14.59
N ALA A 146 8.58 0.18 -15.83
CA ALA A 146 9.34 -0.86 -16.52
C ALA A 146 10.68 -1.20 -15.83
N LYS A 147 11.13 -0.36 -14.88
CA LYS A 147 12.31 -0.61 -14.06
C LYS A 147 12.04 -1.55 -12.89
N LEU A 148 10.78 -1.86 -12.60
CA LEU A 148 10.42 -2.76 -11.51
C LEU A 148 10.80 -4.20 -11.88
N ALA A 149 11.45 -4.91 -10.96
CA ALA A 149 11.96 -6.26 -11.22
C ALA A 149 10.86 -7.29 -11.52
N GLY A 150 9.60 -7.02 -11.12
CA GLY A 150 8.44 -7.90 -11.29
C GLY A 150 7.36 -7.43 -12.29
N ALA A 151 7.60 -6.39 -13.09
CA ALA A 151 6.61 -5.83 -14.04
C ALA A 151 6.51 -6.59 -15.39
N ARG A 152 6.93 -7.86 -15.44
CA ARG A 152 6.86 -8.71 -16.65
C ARG A 152 5.75 -9.74 -16.55
#